data_AF-A0A645D6G6-F1
#
_entry.id   AF-A0A645D6G6-F1
#
_cell.length_a   1.000
_cell.length_b   1.000
_cell.length_c   1.000
_cell.angle_alpha   90.00
_cell.angle_beta   90.00
_cell.angle_gamma   90.00
#
_symmetry.space_group_name_H-M   'P 1'
#
loop_
_entity.id
_entity.type
_entity.pdbx_description
1 polymer ?
#
loop_
_entity_poly.entity_id
_entity_poly.type
_entity_poly.pdbx_seq_one_letter_code
_entity_poly.pdbx_strand_id
1 'polypeptide(L)' 'MLRVGTIDEFRAAYREAVAGDRAVMIHIETDLYGPNPPSSSWWDVAVSQVSRLESTQRAYEEYVDAKRAQRAYLN' A
#
# COMPACT_ATOMS: atom_id res chain seq x y z
N MET A 1 -14.01 18.20 -0.96
CA MET A 1 -12.74 17.61 -1.45
C MET A 1 -11.67 18.67 -1.32
N LEU A 2 -10.54 18.35 -0.71
CA LEU A 2 -9.39 19.25 -0.55
C LEU A 2 -8.25 18.75 -1.44
N ARG A 3 -7.62 19.64 -2.21
CA ARG A 3 -6.45 19.31 -3.04
C ARG A 3 -5.22 19.94 -2.41
N VAL A 4 -4.16 19.15 -2.26
CA VAL A 4 -2.90 19.57 -1.63
C VAL A 4 -1.72 19.01 -2.42
N GLY A 5 -0.60 19.73 -2.44
CA GLY A 5 0.65 19.33 -3.13
C GLY A 5 1.83 19.11 -2.18
N THR A 6 1.67 19.41 -0.88
CA THR A 6 2.74 19.24 0.12
C THR A 6 2.25 18.56 1.39
N ILE A 7 3.19 18.04 2.19
CA ILE A 7 2.89 17.43 3.49
C ILE A 7 2.32 18.45 4.49
N ASP A 8 2.75 19.71 4.43
CA ASP A 8 2.24 20.74 5.35
C ASP A 8 0.81 21.15 5.00
N GLU A 9 0.50 21.28 3.71
CA GLU A 9 -0.86 21.47 3.23
C GLU A 9 -1.75 20.27 3.61
N PHE A 10 -1.25 19.04 3.45
CA PHE A 10 -1.96 17.84 3.91
C PHE A 10 -2.29 17.90 5.40
N ARG A 11 -1.33 18.27 6.26
CA ARG A 11 -1.55 18.40 7.71
C ARG A 11 -2.62 19.44 8.03
N ALA A 12 -2.65 20.55 7.30
CA ALA A 12 -3.67 21.58 7.46
C ALA A 12 -5.05 21.08 7.01
N ALA A 13 -5.14 20.50 5.82
CA ALA A 13 -6.36 19.92 5.26
C ALA A 13 -6.93 18.80 6.14
N TYR A 14 -6.06 17.99 6.77
CA TYR A 14 -6.47 16.95 7.71
C TYR A 14 -7.11 17.53 8.97
N ARG A 15 -6.53 18.58 9.56
CA ARG A 15 -7.12 19.26 10.73
C ARG A 15 -8.50 19.85 10.40
N GLU A 16 -8.64 20.45 9.22
CA GLU A 16 -9.92 20.97 8.73
C GLU A 16 -10.95 19.84 8.57
N ALA A 17 -10.55 18.73 7.92
CA ALA A 17 -11.42 17.58 7.71
C ALA A 17 -11.91 16.95 9.02
N VAL A 18 -11.04 16.81 10.02
CA VAL A 18 -11.38 16.26 11.34
C VAL A 18 -12.32 17.17 12.13
N ALA A 19 -12.22 18.48 11.94
CA ALA A 19 -13.11 19.44 12.60
C ALA A 19 -14.52 19.48 11.98
N GLY A 20 -14.70 18.93 10.77
CA GLY A 20 -15.97 18.87 10.07
C GLY A 20 -16.86 17.70 10.52
N ASP A 21 -18.15 17.81 10.24
CA ASP A 21 -19.18 16.79 10.52
C ASP A 21 -19.48 15.89 9.31
N ARG A 22 -18.73 16.05 8.22
CA ARG A 22 -18.94 15.36 6.94
C ARG A 22 -17.69 14.65 6.47
N ALA A 23 -17.88 13.59 5.69
CA ALA A 23 -16.78 12.92 5.01
C ALA A 23 -16.08 13.86 4.02
N VAL A 24 -14.76 13.98 4.14
CA VAL A 24 -13.91 14.81 3.26
C VAL A 24 -12.86 13.94 2.58
N MET A 25 -12.83 13.97 1.25
CA MET A 25 -11.73 13.42 0.45
C MET A 25 -10.59 14.44 0.36
N ILE A 26 -9.39 14.06 0.77
CA ILE A 26 -8.15 14.83 0.59
C ILE A 26 -7.34 14.17 -0.53
N HIS A 27 -7.09 14.90 -1.60
CA HIS A 27 -6.31 14.47 -2.75
C HIS A 27 -4.93 15.10 -2.70
N ILE A 28 -3.89 14.27 -2.62
CA ILE A 28 -2.50 14.69 -2.52
C ILE A 28 -1.84 14.44 -3.89
N GLU A 29 -1.43 15.50 -4.57
CA GLU A 29 -0.64 15.40 -5.79
C GLU A 29 0.84 15.28 -5.41
N THR A 30 1.43 14.12 -5.68
CA THR A 30 2.85 13.85 -5.42
C THR A 30 3.62 13.79 -6.73
N ASP A 31 4.84 14.33 -6.75
CA ASP A 31 5.76 14.18 -7.88
C ASP A 31 6.24 12.72 -7.98
N LEU A 32 5.91 12.05 -9.08
CA LEU A 32 6.34 10.68 -9.36
C LEU A 32 7.86 10.52 -9.37
N TYR A 33 8.59 11.58 -9.74
CA TYR A 33 10.05 11.60 -9.84
C TYR A 33 10.72 12.35 -8.68
N GLY A 34 9.93 12.78 -7.68
CA GLY A 34 10.44 13.42 -6.49
C GLY A 34 11.27 12.47 -5.62
N PRO A 35 11.84 12.95 -4.49
CA PRO A 35 12.52 12.12 -3.51
C PRO A 35 11.50 11.20 -2.82
N ASN A 36 11.10 10.13 -3.50
CA ASN A 36 10.22 9.12 -2.96
C ASN A 36 10.95 8.40 -1.82
N PRO A 37 10.25 8.04 -0.73
CA PRO A 37 10.82 7.11 0.23
C PRO A 37 11.29 5.85 -0.51
N PRO A 38 12.38 5.20 -0.06
CA PRO A 38 12.83 3.96 -0.68
C PRO A 38 11.62 3.03 -0.81
N SER A 39 11.39 2.54 -2.03
CA SER A 39 10.29 1.65 -2.42
C SER A 39 10.15 0.50 -1.43
N SER A 40 9.34 0.70 -0.40
CA SER A 40 8.98 -0.29 0.62
C SER A 40 7.56 -0.80 0.40
N SER A 41 6.89 -0.36 -0.67
CA SER A 41 5.60 -0.87 -1.12
C SER A 41 5.77 -2.25 -1.73
N TRP A 42 5.91 -3.26 -0.87
CA TRP A 42 5.67 -4.64 -1.23
C TRP A 42 4.23 -4.95 -0.81
N TRP A 43 3.32 -5.05 -1.77
CA TRP A 43 2.06 -5.76 -1.54
C TRP A 43 2.33 -7.21 -1.94
N ASP A 44 2.34 -8.10 -0.95
CA ASP A 44 2.37 -9.54 -1.21
C ASP A 44 1.09 -9.93 -1.94
N VAL A 45 1.21 -10.38 -3.20
CA VAL A 45 0.08 -10.83 -4.00
C VAL A 45 -0.09 -12.31 -3.71
N ALA A 46 -1.06 -12.64 -2.85
CA ALA A 46 -1.34 -14.02 -2.48
C ALA A 46 -1.66 -14.86 -3.73
N VAL A 47 -0.96 -15.99 -3.89
CA VAL A 47 -1.34 -17.00 -4.88
C VAL A 47 -2.65 -17.64 -4.43
N SER A 48 -3.62 -17.80 -5.34
CA SER A 48 -4.91 -18.41 -5.02
C SER A 48 -4.73 -19.83 -4.46
N GLN A 49 -5.28 -20.08 -3.26
CA GLN A 49 -5.27 -21.39 -2.59
C GLN A 49 -6.07 -22.45 -3.35
N VAL A 50 -7.05 -22.05 -4.17
CA VAL A 50 -7.83 -22.95 -5.03
C VAL A 50 -7.71 -22.52 -6.49
N SER A 51 -7.24 -23.43 -7.34
CA SER A 51 -7.19 -23.22 -8.78
C SER A 51 -7.31 -24.56 -9.50
N ARG A 52 -7.97 -24.57 -10.66
CA ARG A 52 -8.05 -25.75 -11.54
C ARG A 52 -6.82 -25.89 -12.44
N LEU A 53 -5.96 -24.87 -12.51
CA LEU A 53 -4.75 -24.88 -13.30
C LEU A 53 -3.60 -25.45 -12.47
N GLU A 54 -2.95 -26.50 -12.98
CA GLU A 54 -1.79 -27.14 -12.32
C GLU A 54 -0.66 -26.13 -12.05
N SER A 55 -0.46 -25.17 -12.95
CA SER A 55 0.55 -24.12 -12.79
C SER A 55 0.29 -23.22 -11.57
N THR A 56 -0.97 -22.94 -11.24
CA THR A 56 -1.33 -22.15 -10.06
C THR A 56 -1.22 -22.97 -8.78
N GLN A 57 -1.51 -24.28 -8.83
CA GLN A 57 -1.34 -25.16 -7.67
C GLN A 57 0.14 -25.26 -7.29
N ARG A 58 1.01 -25.49 -8.28
CA ARG A 58 2.46 -25.51 -8.06
C ARG A 58 3.00 -24.17 -7.55
N ALA A 59 2.53 -23.06 -8.13
CA ALA A 59 2.90 -21.72 -7.66
C ALA A 59 2.43 -21.45 -6.22
N TYR A 60 1.31 -22.04 -5.78
CA TYR A 60 0.84 -21.94 -4.39
C TYR A 60 1.74 -22.72 -3.44
N GLU A 61 2.16 -23.93 -3.80
CA GLU A 61 3.12 -24.73 -3.01
C GLU A 61 4.46 -24.00 -2.86
N GLU A 62 5.00 -23.49 -3.97
CA GLU A 62 6.23 -22.67 -3.99
C GLU A 62 6.08 -21.40 -3.15
N TYR A 63 4.92 -20.72 -3.21
CA TYR A 63 4.62 -19.54 -2.39
C TYR A 63 4.58 -19.87 -0.90
N VAL A 64 3.95 -20.97 -0.50
CA VAL A 64 3.88 -21.41 0.91
C VAL A 64 5.27 -21.73 1.45
N ASP A 65 6.12 -22.40 0.67
CA ASP A 65 7.49 -22.72 1.07
C ASP A 65 8.38 -21.48 1.15
N ALA A 66 8.29 -20.57 0.17
CA ALA A 66 9.02 -19.29 0.19
C ALA A 66 8.61 -18.42 1.37
N LYS A 67 7.32 -18.42 1.73
CA LYS A 67 6.80 -17.68 2.90
C LYS A 67 7.36 -18.19 4.23
N ARG A 68 7.65 -19.50 4.36
CA ARG A 68 8.35 -20.03 5.55
C ARG A 68 9.78 -19.53 5.66
N ALA A 69 10.44 -19.27 4.53
CA ALA A 69 11.79 -18.73 4.48
C ALA A 69 11.84 -17.21 4.71
N GLN A 70 10.71 -16.51 4.57
CA GLN A 70 10.61 -15.08 4.82
C GLN A 70 10.81 -14.80 6.31
N ARG A 71 11.98 -14.27 6.66
CA ARG A 71 12.23 -13.72 7.99
C ARG A 71 11.44 -12.43 8.13
N ALA A 72 10.71 -12.28 9.23
CA ALA A 72 10.15 -10.99 9.62
C ALA A 72 11.32 -10.03 9.86
N TYR A 73 11.62 -9.19 8.88
CA TYR A 73 12.49 -8.04 9.07
C TYR A 73 11.73 -7.04 9.96
N LEU A 74 11.89 -7.19 11.27
CA LEU A 74 11.57 -6.15 12.24
C LEU A 74 12.90 -5.50 12.62
N ASN A 75 13.16 -4.32 12.05
CA ASN A 75 14.07 -3.31 12.60
C ASN A 75 13.28 -2.02 12.72
#